data_AF-A0A7R9YY60-F1
#
_entry.id   AF-A0A7R9YY60-F1
#
_cell.length_a   1.000
_cell.length_b   1.000
_cell.length_c   1.000
_cell.angle_alpha   90.00
_cell.angle_beta   90.00
_cell.angle_gamma   90.00
#
_symmetry.space_group_name_H-M   'P 1'
#
loop_
_entity.id
_entity.type
_entity.pdbx_description
1 polymer ?
#
loop_
_entity_poly.entity_id
_entity_poly.type
_entity_poly.pdbx_seq_one_letter_code
_entity_poly.pdbx_strand_id
1 'polypeptide(L)'
;DVCSSDLFIAGSDYYGAGFTKHNTNSGFVDLDMHRVTPQVFSAHSFYSSKGTRLVADIQGIGDLWTDPQVLSQDYRFGDGDLGPRGMALFFKTFRHNSFADSMGIPIFPLSRNELKHQAKYSEDESTLSNELSLGTEADDSLADD
;
A
#
# COMPACT_ATOMS: atom_id res chain seq x y z
N ASP A 1 16.22 22.48 19.08
CA ASP A 1 15.22 22.45 18.00
C ASP A 1 14.33 21.25 18.14
N VAL A 2 13.07 21.48 18.48
CA VAL A 2 12.02 20.46 18.37
C VAL A 2 11.62 20.46 16.90
N CYS A 3 11.93 19.38 16.19
CA CYS A 3 11.46 19.16 14.83
C CYS A 3 9.93 19.18 14.87
N SER A 4 9.33 20.27 14.40
CA SER A 4 7.89 20.40 14.23
C SER A 4 7.56 19.75 12.89
N SER A 5 7.31 18.44 12.90
CA SER A 5 6.86 17.68 11.73
C SER A 5 5.56 16.98 12.09
N ASP A 6 4.55 17.81 12.36
CA ASP A 6 3.17 17.38 12.58
C ASP A 6 2.28 18.28 11.72
N LEU A 7 2.50 18.26 10.40
CA LEU A 7 1.53 18.81 9.46
C LEU A 7 0.43 17.75 9.27
N PHE A 8 -0.44 17.62 10.27
CA PHE A 8 -1.57 16.72 10.19
C PHE A 8 -2.53 17.20 9.11
N ILE A 9 -2.68 16.44 8.04
CA ILE A 9 -3.81 16.61 7.12
C ILE A 9 -5.05 16.11 7.87
N ALA A 10 -5.82 17.04 8.41
CA ALA A 10 -7.12 16.77 9.02
C ALA A 10 -8.23 17.02 8.00
N GLY A 11 -9.22 16.13 7.96
CA GLY A 11 -10.42 16.29 7.13
C GLY A 11 -10.85 15.00 6.46
N SER A 12 -11.65 15.15 5.41
CA SER A 12 -12.06 14.08 4.51
C SER A 12 -12.01 14.57 3.07
N ASP A 13 -11.87 13.66 2.12
CA ASP A 13 -11.98 13.99 0.71
C ASP A 13 -13.43 14.33 0.31
N TYR A 14 -13.66 14.60 -0.98
CA TYR A 14 -14.98 14.91 -1.53
C TYR A 14 -16.03 13.81 -1.28
N TYR A 15 -15.60 12.56 -1.06
CA TYR A 15 -16.45 11.40 -0.80
C TYR A 15 -16.58 11.06 0.68
N GLY A 16 -15.98 11.86 1.57
CA GLY A 16 -16.01 11.62 3.01
C GLY A 16 -14.94 10.66 3.53
N ALA A 17 -13.99 10.22 2.68
CA ALA A 17 -12.90 9.35 3.12
C ALA A 17 -11.83 10.15 3.87
N GLY A 18 -11.44 9.66 5.05
CA GLY A 18 -10.43 10.29 5.90
C GLY A 18 -8.98 9.91 5.54
N PHE A 19 -8.07 10.19 6.48
CA PHE A 19 -6.66 9.84 6.35
C PHE A 19 -6.47 8.32 6.20
N THR A 20 -5.73 7.92 5.18
CA THR A 20 -5.43 6.52 4.86
C THR A 20 -3.93 6.33 4.63
N LYS A 21 -3.37 5.23 5.16
CA LYS A 21 -2.00 4.80 4.87
C LYS A 21 -2.03 3.63 3.89
N HIS A 22 -1.56 3.86 2.67
CA HIS A 22 -1.69 2.92 1.55
C HIS A 22 -0.58 1.87 1.48
N ASN A 23 0.62 2.20 1.96
CA ASN A 23 1.71 1.24 2.08
C ASN A 23 2.66 1.67 3.20
N THR A 24 3.62 0.80 3.54
CA THR A 24 4.69 1.12 4.49
C THR A 24 6.07 0.86 3.94
N ASN A 25 7.07 1.49 4.56
CA ASN A 25 8.49 1.20 4.31
C ASN A 25 8.93 -0.24 4.70
N SER A 26 8.10 -0.95 5.47
CA SER A 26 8.35 -2.31 5.98
C SER A 26 7.60 -3.42 5.22
N GLY A 27 6.96 -3.09 4.10
CA GLY A 27 6.34 -4.06 3.19
C GLY A 27 4.85 -4.31 3.39
N PHE A 28 4.18 -3.55 4.24
CA PHE A 28 2.71 -3.53 4.23
C PHE A 28 2.23 -2.80 2.97
N VAL A 29 1.22 -3.37 2.33
CA VAL A 29 0.48 -2.77 1.22
C VAL A 29 -0.99 -2.93 1.57
N ASP A 30 -1.75 -1.85 1.45
CA ASP A 30 -3.21 -1.91 1.53
C ASP A 30 -3.73 -2.75 0.36
N LEU A 31 -4.25 -3.93 0.70
CA LEU A 31 -4.72 -4.95 -0.24
C LEU A 31 -6.22 -4.83 -0.53
N ASP A 32 -6.98 -4.04 0.25
CA ASP A 32 -8.42 -3.81 0.02
C ASP A 32 -8.68 -2.99 -1.26
N MET A 33 -7.63 -2.64 -1.99
CA MET A 33 -7.67 -2.11 -3.35
C MET A 33 -8.57 -0.89 -3.50
N HIS A 34 -8.83 -0.13 -2.43
CA HIS A 34 -9.56 1.14 -2.52
C HIS A 34 -8.92 2.05 -3.57
N ARG A 35 -7.58 2.00 -3.69
CA ARG A 35 -6.81 2.69 -4.73
C ARG A 35 -5.54 1.93 -5.12
N VAL A 36 -5.37 1.61 -6.40
CA VAL A 36 -4.13 0.99 -6.93
C VAL A 36 -3.00 2.00 -7.18
N THR A 37 -3.35 3.28 -7.35
CA THR A 37 -2.42 4.35 -7.75
C THR A 37 -1.24 4.53 -6.79
N PRO A 38 -1.41 4.55 -5.44
CA PRO A 38 -0.29 4.69 -4.52
C PRO A 38 0.75 3.56 -4.67
N GLN A 39 0.28 2.34 -4.94
CA GLN A 39 1.13 1.15 -5.04
C GLN A 39 1.90 1.15 -6.36
N VAL A 40 1.20 1.49 -7.43
CA VAL A 40 1.80 1.65 -8.77
C VAL A 40 2.80 2.81 -8.79
N PHE A 41 2.54 3.90 -8.07
CA PHE A 41 3.48 5.01 -7.91
C PHE A 41 4.77 4.58 -7.19
N SER A 42 4.66 3.85 -6.07
CA SER A 42 5.82 3.29 -5.38
C SER A 42 6.66 2.39 -6.29
N ALA A 43 6.04 1.47 -7.04
CA ALA A 43 6.74 0.62 -8.02
C ALA A 43 7.37 1.45 -9.15
N HIS A 44 6.66 2.44 -9.68
CA HIS A 44 7.16 3.33 -10.73
C HIS A 44 8.42 4.09 -10.28
N SER A 45 8.46 4.56 -9.03
CA SER A 45 9.63 5.27 -8.48
C SER A 45 10.90 4.38 -8.46
N PHE A 46 10.73 3.09 -8.17
CA PHE A 46 11.80 2.09 -8.24
C PHE A 46 12.34 1.91 -9.66
N TYR A 47 11.46 1.66 -10.63
CA TYR A 47 11.91 1.45 -12.00
C TYR A 47 12.46 2.72 -12.66
N SER A 48 11.85 3.88 -12.39
CA SER A 48 12.32 5.18 -12.88
C SER A 48 13.72 5.53 -12.36
N SER A 49 14.03 5.14 -11.12
CA SER A 49 15.35 5.33 -10.52
C SER A 49 16.35 4.22 -10.87
N LYS A 50 16.00 3.29 -11.76
CA LYS A 50 16.78 2.09 -12.11
C LYS A 50 17.15 1.24 -10.88
N GLY A 51 16.21 1.12 -9.95
CA GLY A 51 16.32 0.32 -8.74
C GLY A 51 17.12 0.95 -7.61
N THR A 52 17.48 2.23 -7.72
CA THR A 52 18.31 2.90 -6.69
C THR A 52 17.47 3.50 -5.56
N ARG A 53 16.17 3.75 -5.79
CA ARG A 53 15.27 4.44 -4.86
C ARG A 53 13.84 3.96 -4.98
N LEU A 54 13.12 3.86 -3.87
CA LEU A 54 11.69 3.58 -3.83
C LEU A 54 11.01 4.53 -2.85
N VAL A 55 9.89 5.13 -3.25
CA VAL A 55 9.06 5.96 -2.35
C VAL A 55 8.00 5.07 -1.71
N ALA A 56 8.00 5.00 -0.39
CA ALA A 56 7.08 4.23 0.46
C ALA A 56 6.41 5.15 1.50
N ASP A 57 5.68 4.55 2.44
CA ASP A 57 4.85 5.26 3.43
C ASP A 57 3.91 6.28 2.76
N ILE A 58 3.28 5.87 1.64
CA ILE A 58 2.30 6.74 0.96
C ILE A 58 1.05 6.81 1.82
N GLN A 59 0.75 8.01 2.33
CA GLN A 59 -0.37 8.26 3.24
C GLN A 59 -0.95 9.66 3.03
N GLY A 60 -2.23 9.84 3.32
CA GLY A 60 -2.91 11.12 3.20
C GLY A 60 -4.42 11.01 2.98
N ILE A 61 -5.01 12.03 2.36
CA ILE A 61 -6.45 12.13 2.09
C ILE A 61 -6.67 12.27 0.59
N GLY A 62 -7.41 11.33 -0.01
CA GLY A 62 -7.62 11.29 -1.45
C GLY A 62 -6.28 11.30 -2.21
N ASP A 63 -6.09 12.27 -3.10
CA ASP A 63 -4.87 12.47 -3.90
C ASP A 63 -3.78 13.31 -3.21
N LEU A 64 -4.08 13.86 -2.04
CA LEU A 64 -3.12 14.65 -1.28
C LEU A 64 -2.35 13.73 -0.34
N TRP A 65 -1.08 13.47 -0.67
CA TRP A 65 -0.19 12.63 0.13
C TRP A 65 0.81 13.47 0.93
N THR A 66 1.21 12.98 2.10
CA THR A 66 2.16 13.63 3.01
C THR A 66 3.15 12.63 3.60
N ASP A 67 4.28 13.16 4.08
CA ASP A 67 5.32 12.43 4.85
C ASP A 67 5.79 11.11 4.22
N PRO A 68 6.18 11.08 2.94
CA PRO A 68 6.67 9.86 2.31
C PRO A 68 8.04 9.45 2.88
N GLN A 69 8.30 8.15 2.93
CA GLN A 69 9.61 7.60 3.23
C GLN A 69 10.34 7.21 1.94
N VAL A 70 11.55 7.69 1.74
CA VAL A 70 12.40 7.23 0.64
C VAL A 70 13.27 6.09 1.14
N LEU A 71 13.18 4.95 0.46
CA LEU A 71 14.14 3.86 0.57
C LEU A 71 15.22 4.07 -0.47
N SER A 72 16.49 3.92 -0.11
CA SER A 72 17.60 4.09 -1.04
C SER A 72 18.64 2.98 -0.93
N GLN A 73 19.28 2.66 -2.04
CA GLN A 73 20.33 1.64 -2.07
C GLN A 73 21.50 1.97 -1.10
N ASP A 74 21.71 3.26 -0.83
CA ASP A 74 22.82 3.81 -0.04
C ASP A 74 22.40 4.40 1.31
N TYR A 75 21.18 4.13 1.80
CA TYR A 75 20.69 4.49 3.13
C TYR A 75 20.79 5.99 3.47
N ARG A 76 20.39 6.86 2.53
CA ARG A 76 20.59 8.32 2.64
C ARG A 76 19.40 9.12 3.18
N PHE A 77 18.25 8.50 3.45
CA PHE A 77 17.01 9.22 3.77
C PHE A 77 16.51 9.02 5.21
N GLY A 78 17.44 9.11 6.17
CA GLY A 78 17.16 9.05 7.60
C GLY A 78 16.85 7.64 8.11
N ASP A 79 16.45 7.54 9.38
CA ASP A 79 16.32 6.26 10.09
C ASP A 79 15.22 5.34 9.53
N GLY A 80 14.24 5.91 8.82
CA GLY A 80 13.18 5.16 8.15
C GLY A 80 13.61 4.53 6.81
N ASP A 81 14.81 4.83 6.32
CA ASP A 81 15.37 4.23 5.11
C ASP A 81 15.86 2.81 5.39
N LEU A 82 14.98 1.83 5.18
CA LEU A 82 15.29 0.40 5.28
C LEU A 82 16.07 -0.15 4.06
N GLY A 83 16.45 0.71 3.13
CA GLY A 83 17.24 0.43 1.95
C GLY A 83 16.72 -0.75 1.10
N PRO A 84 17.63 -1.55 0.50
CA PRO A 84 17.24 -2.68 -0.35
C PRO A 84 16.34 -3.71 0.35
N ARG A 85 16.45 -3.85 1.68
CA ARG A 85 15.58 -4.75 2.45
C ARG A 85 14.13 -4.26 2.41
N GLY A 86 13.89 -2.96 2.65
CA GLY A 86 12.56 -2.38 2.55
C GLY A 86 11.99 -2.49 1.13
N MET A 87 12.83 -2.27 0.11
CA MET A 87 12.42 -2.41 -1.29
C MET A 87 11.98 -3.84 -1.62
N ALA A 88 12.73 -4.84 -1.17
CA ALA A 88 12.38 -6.25 -1.36
C ALA A 88 11.08 -6.61 -0.65
N LEU A 89 10.87 -6.10 0.57
CA LEU A 89 9.62 -6.30 1.32
C LEU A 89 8.41 -5.68 0.60
N PHE A 90 8.56 -4.50 0.00
CA PHE A 90 7.53 -3.92 -0.85
C PHE A 90 7.19 -4.83 -2.03
N PHE A 91 8.17 -5.29 -2.81
CA PHE A 91 7.89 -6.13 -3.98
C PHE A 91 7.38 -7.54 -3.65
N LYS A 92 7.67 -8.04 -2.45
CA LYS A 92 7.08 -9.29 -1.94
C LYS A 92 5.56 -9.18 -1.81
N THR A 93 5.02 -7.98 -1.53
CA THR A 93 3.58 -7.74 -1.34
C THR A 93 2.94 -6.98 -2.49
N PHE A 94 3.69 -6.28 -3.33
CA PHE A 94 3.18 -5.59 -4.51
C PHE A 94 2.50 -6.56 -5.47
N ARG A 95 1.21 -6.33 -5.74
CA ARG A 95 0.44 -7.08 -6.73
C ARG A 95 0.45 -6.33 -8.06
N HIS A 96 1.09 -6.94 -9.06
CA HIS A 96 1.06 -6.43 -10.42
C HIS A 96 -0.37 -6.42 -10.96
N ASN A 97 -0.76 -5.36 -11.67
CA ASN A 97 -2.12 -5.15 -12.15
C ASN A 97 -2.14 -4.40 -13.50
N SER A 98 -3.32 -4.31 -14.12
CA SER A 98 -3.50 -3.69 -15.44
C SER A 98 -3.10 -2.20 -15.49
N PHE A 99 -3.18 -1.50 -14.37
CA PHE A 99 -2.72 -0.11 -14.29
C PHE A 99 -1.18 -0.04 -14.30
N ALA A 100 -0.50 -0.94 -13.60
CA ALA A 100 0.95 -1.08 -13.67
C ALA A 100 1.42 -1.43 -15.10
N ASP A 101 0.72 -2.32 -15.80
CA ASP A 101 0.97 -2.63 -17.21
C ASP A 101 0.85 -1.38 -18.09
N SER A 102 -0.22 -0.60 -17.90
CA SER A 102 -0.46 0.64 -18.66
C SER A 102 0.63 1.70 -18.42
N MET A 103 1.29 1.65 -17.27
CA MET A 103 2.42 2.52 -16.90
C MET A 103 3.78 1.94 -17.34
N GLY A 104 3.82 0.79 -18.02
CA GLY A 104 5.07 0.16 -18.48
C GLY A 104 5.93 -0.42 -17.35
N ILE A 105 5.34 -0.68 -16.18
CA ILE A 105 6.03 -1.30 -15.05
C ILE A 105 6.15 -2.81 -15.33
N PRO A 106 7.34 -3.42 -15.26
CA PRO A 106 7.48 -4.85 -15.47
C PRO A 106 7.11 -5.65 -14.21
N ILE A 107 6.71 -6.90 -14.42
CA ILE A 107 6.48 -7.87 -13.34
C ILE A 107 7.80 -8.11 -12.60
N PHE A 108 7.80 -7.89 -11.29
CA PHE A 108 8.98 -8.09 -10.48
C PHE A 108 9.31 -9.60 -10.36
N PRO A 109 10.58 -10.01 -10.57
CA PRO A 109 10.95 -11.41 -10.57
C PRO A 109 11.03 -11.97 -9.15
N LEU A 110 9.94 -12.57 -8.68
CA LEU A 110 9.87 -13.27 -7.40
C LEU A 110 10.29 -14.74 -7.54
N SER A 111 10.86 -15.32 -6.47
CA SER A 111 11.14 -16.75 -6.41
C SER A 111 9.83 -17.56 -6.37
N ARG A 112 9.91 -18.86 -6.69
CA ARG A 112 8.74 -19.77 -6.60
C ARG A 112 8.09 -19.77 -5.22
N ASN A 113 8.89 -19.65 -4.15
CA ASN A 113 8.37 -19.62 -2.78
C ASN A 113 7.65 -18.30 -2.51
N GLU A 114 8.21 -17.18 -2.94
CA GLU A 114 7.58 -15.86 -2.78
C GLU A 114 6.28 -15.77 -3.57
N LEU A 115 6.22 -16.30 -4.80
CA LEU A 115 4.99 -16.38 -5.59
C LEU A 115 3.90 -17.21 -4.90
N LYS A 116 4.25 -18.34 -4.30
CA LYS A 116 3.31 -19.16 -3.52
C LYS A 116 2.78 -18.42 -2.30
N HIS A 117 3.66 -17.72 -1.58
CA HIS A 117 3.23 -16.87 -0.46
C HIS A 117 2.26 -15.79 -0.96
N GLN A 118 2.56 -15.18 -2.10
CA GLN A 118 1.74 -14.16 -2.72
C GLN A 118 0.32 -14.67 -3.05
N ALA A 119 0.22 -15.84 -3.66
CA ALA A 119 -1.07 -16.47 -3.99
C ALA A 119 -1.89 -16.81 -2.74
N LYS A 120 -1.25 -17.39 -1.72
CA LYS A 120 -1.93 -17.79 -0.48
C LYS A 120 -2.58 -16.61 0.24
N TYR A 121 -1.88 -15.48 0.37
CA TYR A 121 -2.46 -14.28 0.98
C TYR A 121 -3.69 -13.77 0.23
N SER A 122 -3.74 -13.94 -1.10
CA SER A 122 -4.90 -13.56 -1.90
C SER A 122 -6.09 -14.50 -1.69
N GLU A 123 -5.85 -15.79 -1.44
CA GLU A 123 -6.88 -16.78 -1.12
C GLU A 123 -7.46 -16.59 0.29
N ASP A 124 -6.59 -16.38 1.29
CA ASP A 124 -6.99 -16.19 2.69
C ASP A 124 -7.89 -14.92 2.83
N GLU A 125 -7.56 -13.82 2.15
CA GLU A 125 -8.38 -12.59 2.11
C GLU A 125 -9.73 -12.77 1.39
N SER A 126 -9.75 -13.51 0.28
CA SER A 126 -11.01 -13.80 -0.42
C SER A 126 -12.00 -14.59 0.44
N THR A 127 -11.47 -15.37 1.39
CA THR A 127 -12.26 -16.14 2.34
C THR A 127 -12.80 -15.24 3.45
N LEU A 128 -11.97 -14.36 4.00
CA LEU A 128 -12.35 -13.41 5.05
C LEU A 128 -13.39 -12.37 4.58
N SER A 129 -13.19 -11.82 3.37
CA SER A 129 -14.14 -10.86 2.76
C SER A 129 -15.51 -11.49 2.46
N ASN A 130 -15.54 -12.77 2.05
CA ASN A 130 -16.80 -13.50 1.90
C ASN A 130 -17.50 -13.77 3.24
N GLU A 131 -16.76 -14.09 4.30
CA GLU A 131 -17.35 -14.29 5.64
C GLU A 131 -17.94 -13.01 6.23
N LEU A 132 -17.26 -11.86 6.08
CA LEU A 132 -17.83 -10.56 6.50
C LEU A 132 -19.08 -10.17 5.68
N SER A 133 -19.09 -10.49 4.39
CA SER A 133 -20.23 -10.20 3.52
C SER A 133 -21.46 -11.05 3.87
N LEU A 134 -21.28 -12.31 4.31
CA LEU A 134 -22.38 -13.15 4.80
C LEU A 134 -22.89 -12.74 6.20
N GLY A 135 -22.11 -12.02 6.98
CA GLY A 135 -22.48 -11.59 8.34
C GLY A 135 -23.38 -10.35 8.41
N THR A 136 -23.62 -9.65 7.30
CA THR A 136 -24.34 -8.35 7.30
C THR A 136 -25.84 -8.48 6.93
N GLU A 137 -26.32 -9.67 6.53
CA GLU A 137 -27.70 -9.91 6.10
C GLU A 137 -28.66 -10.39 7.21
N ALA A 138 -28.30 -10.26 8.49
CA ALA A 138 -29.08 -10.83 9.59
C ALA A 138 -29.18 -9.93 10.84
N ASP A 139 -29.74 -8.72 10.71
CA ASP A 139 -30.49 -8.09 11.81
C ASP A 139 -31.34 -6.90 11.32
N ASP A 140 -32.44 -7.16 10.62
CA ASP A 140 -33.49 -6.14 10.44
C ASP A 140 -34.88 -6.78 10.52
N SER A 141 -35.18 -7.32 11.70
CA SER A 141 -36.56 -7.54 12.12
C SER A 141 -36.62 -7.60 13.64
N LEU A 142 -37.16 -6.55 14.26
CA LEU A 142 -38.10 -6.58 15.39
C LEU A 142 -38.22 -5.19 16.02
N ALA A 143 -39.19 -4.42 15.52
CA ALA A 143 -39.78 -3.31 16.27
C ALA A 143 -41.28 -3.28 15.96
N ASP A 144 -42.04 -4.11 16.67
CA ASP A 144 -43.49 -4.01 16.85
C ASP A 144 -43.80 -4.34 18.32
N ASP A 145 -43.91 -3.28 19.14
CA ASP A 145 -44.98 -3.00 20.13
C ASP A 145 -44.63 -1.77 21.00
#